data_AF-A0A482WDX0-F1
#
_entry.id   AF-A0A482WDX0-F1
#
_cell.length_a   1.000
_cell.length_b   1.000
_cell.length_c   1.000
_cell.angle_alpha   90.00
_cell.angle_beta   90.00
_cell.angle_gamma   90.00
#
_symmetry.space_group_name_H-M   'P 1'
#
loop_
_entity.id
_entity.type
_entity.pdbx_description
1 polymer ?
#
loop_
_entity_poly.entity_id
_entity_poly.type
_entity_poly.pdbx_seq_one_letter_code
_entity_poly.pdbx_strand_id
1 'polypeptide(L)'
;MPPKKKGGKGKGGTGNIIDGVDTTQMTREQLEVFCHRIKEENEREREERNFFQLERDKLRTFWEITKNELEEARAKLRNKDRQIEEAAEKNEEELKFYKQKVKHLQYEHQNNLTECKAEALVSLKMAQDDHTEQERELLRDKRDLKAQMREQELSHQDQVKSLKLQQSEEISIIRTQFEEKEKELENKYEKKFGDLKQELNTKHNMEMAEMEERKNNQITDLTKHHEKVFNEMKNYYNDITLNNLALISSLKNTKAKLAVTKQELDDLRWANDALELRFEKLQAEKDELSRRFVNAILEVQQKTGQKNILLQKRVQTLSDVAEYRDVIIGELRASVDGAQVRSNQKLEKILAKKNTVIHDLQYELARVCKAHDDLLDTYEAKLQQYGIPKDELGFVPLRILPESQGGLAKGPAGLVTKNR
;
A
#
# COMPACT_ATOMS: atom_id res chain seq x y z
N MET A 1 -168.69 126.40 -11.31
CA MET A 1 -168.66 127.43 -10.24
C MET A 1 -167.18 127.82 -10.09
N PRO A 2 -166.73 129.08 -10.29
CA PRO A 2 -167.19 130.30 -9.62
C PRO A 2 -168.51 130.83 -10.21
N PRO A 3 -169.19 131.72 -9.47
CA PRO A 3 -170.62 131.70 -9.38
C PRO A 3 -171.27 132.25 -10.64
N LYS A 4 -172.41 131.65 -10.98
CA LYS A 4 -173.48 132.32 -11.71
C LYS A 4 -173.72 133.70 -11.07
N LYS A 5 -173.59 134.77 -11.86
CA LYS A 5 -174.38 135.99 -11.66
C LYS A 5 -175.36 136.09 -12.84
N LYS A 6 -176.64 135.97 -12.49
CA LYS A 6 -177.81 136.26 -13.33
C LYS A 6 -177.91 137.76 -13.56
N GLY A 7 -178.43 138.13 -14.73
CA GLY A 7 -179.43 139.19 -14.85
C GLY A 7 -178.98 140.43 -15.60
N GLY A 8 -179.62 140.69 -16.74
CA GLY A 8 -179.52 141.96 -17.46
C GLY A 8 -180.26 141.91 -18.80
N LYS A 9 -181.56 142.18 -18.77
CA LYS A 9 -182.45 142.35 -19.93
C LYS A 9 -182.01 143.55 -20.78
N GLY A 10 -182.11 143.41 -22.11
CA GLY A 10 -182.13 144.51 -23.07
C GLY A 10 -182.71 144.00 -24.39
N LYS A 11 -184.00 144.27 -24.62
CA LYS A 11 -184.78 143.84 -25.78
C LYS A 11 -185.00 145.06 -26.67
N GLY A 12 -184.69 144.92 -27.95
CA GLY A 12 -185.34 145.66 -29.04
C GLY A 12 -184.58 146.86 -29.57
N GLY A 13 -184.42 146.87 -30.90
CA GLY A 13 -184.14 148.10 -31.64
C GLY A 13 -183.31 147.93 -32.90
N THR A 14 -183.93 147.32 -33.93
CA THR A 14 -183.86 147.78 -35.33
C THR A 14 -182.51 148.05 -35.99
N GLY A 15 -182.21 147.20 -36.99
CA GLY A 15 -181.24 147.45 -38.05
C GLY A 15 -180.60 146.15 -38.49
N ASN A 16 -181.00 145.60 -39.65
CA ASN A 16 -180.31 144.45 -40.25
C ASN A 16 -178.99 144.93 -40.87
N ILE A 17 -178.03 145.26 -40.01
CA ILE A 17 -176.64 145.49 -40.36
C ILE A 17 -176.00 144.11 -40.41
N ILE A 18 -175.63 143.66 -41.60
CA ILE A 18 -174.90 142.41 -41.81
C ILE A 18 -173.52 142.83 -42.28
N ASP A 19 -172.50 142.50 -41.48
CA ASP A 19 -171.09 142.84 -41.71
C ASP A 19 -170.80 144.34 -41.93
N GLY A 20 -171.31 145.19 -41.03
CA GLY A 20 -171.02 146.63 -41.03
C GLY A 20 -171.71 147.46 -42.11
N VAL A 21 -172.55 146.86 -42.97
CA VAL A 21 -173.29 147.54 -44.05
C VAL A 21 -174.80 147.53 -43.80
N ASP A 22 -175.47 148.68 -43.98
CA ASP A 22 -176.92 148.83 -43.82
C ASP A 22 -177.67 148.32 -45.08
N THR A 23 -178.36 147.18 -44.92
CA THR A 23 -179.01 146.46 -46.02
C THR A 23 -180.36 147.04 -46.45
N THR A 24 -180.85 148.09 -45.76
CA THR A 24 -182.21 148.64 -45.97
C THR A 24 -182.39 149.46 -47.24
N GLN A 25 -181.30 149.91 -47.89
CA GLN A 25 -181.34 150.79 -49.08
C GLN A 25 -180.88 150.11 -50.38
N MET A 26 -180.51 148.84 -50.34
CA MET A 26 -180.01 148.11 -51.50
C MET A 26 -181.16 147.50 -52.31
N THR A 27 -181.07 147.59 -53.65
CA THR A 27 -181.97 146.84 -54.54
C THR A 27 -181.71 145.34 -54.44
N ARG A 28 -182.67 144.50 -54.84
CA ARG A 28 -182.56 143.03 -54.76
C ARG A 28 -181.25 142.48 -55.35
N GLU A 29 -180.83 143.00 -56.51
CA GLU A 29 -179.57 142.61 -57.16
C GLU A 29 -178.33 143.03 -56.33
N GLN A 30 -178.35 144.19 -55.67
CA GLN A 30 -177.26 144.66 -54.82
C GLN A 30 -177.13 143.82 -53.54
N LEU A 31 -178.26 143.37 -52.96
CA LEU A 31 -178.27 142.44 -51.83
C LEU A 31 -177.77 141.04 -52.22
N GLU A 32 -178.06 140.58 -53.43
CA GLU A 32 -177.55 139.31 -53.95
C GLU A 32 -176.02 139.34 -54.13
N VAL A 33 -175.46 140.44 -54.67
CA VAL A 33 -174.01 140.64 -54.79
C VAL A 33 -173.33 140.76 -53.42
N PHE A 34 -173.93 141.49 -52.48
CA PHE A 34 -173.40 141.60 -51.11
C PHE A 34 -173.41 140.26 -50.37
N CYS A 35 -174.52 139.51 -50.45
CA CYS A 35 -174.60 138.14 -49.94
C CYS A 35 -173.55 137.22 -50.57
N HIS A 36 -173.28 137.35 -51.87
CA HIS A 36 -172.24 136.58 -52.54
C HIS A 36 -170.84 136.93 -52.01
N ARG A 37 -170.53 138.23 -51.84
CA ARG A 37 -169.24 138.68 -51.27
C ARG A 37 -169.02 138.17 -49.86
N ILE A 38 -170.01 138.29 -48.98
CA ILE A 38 -169.92 137.81 -47.59
C ILE A 38 -169.76 136.28 -47.55
N LYS A 39 -170.42 135.55 -48.45
CA LYS A 39 -170.23 134.10 -48.58
C LYS A 39 -168.81 133.77 -49.03
N GLU A 40 -168.29 134.46 -50.04
CA GLU A 40 -166.90 134.27 -50.51
C GLU A 40 -165.87 134.60 -49.42
N GLU A 41 -166.12 135.65 -48.64
CA GLU A 41 -165.24 136.04 -47.53
C GLU A 41 -165.32 135.05 -46.37
N ASN A 42 -166.52 134.55 -46.04
CA ASN A 42 -166.67 133.47 -45.06
C ASN A 42 -165.99 132.18 -45.53
N GLU A 43 -166.08 131.86 -46.83
CA GLU A 43 -165.40 130.70 -47.40
C GLU A 43 -163.88 130.87 -47.35
N ARG A 44 -163.36 132.06 -47.67
CA ARG A 44 -161.93 132.38 -47.55
C ARG A 44 -161.44 132.30 -46.10
N GLU A 45 -162.18 132.88 -45.14
CA GLU A 45 -161.84 132.77 -43.72
C GLU A 45 -161.91 131.31 -43.23
N ARG A 46 -162.84 130.50 -43.74
CA ARG A 46 -162.89 129.06 -43.48
C ARG A 46 -161.67 128.34 -44.04
N GLU A 47 -161.29 128.64 -45.28
CA GLU A 47 -160.10 128.09 -45.93
C GLU A 47 -158.83 128.46 -45.17
N GLU A 48 -158.67 129.73 -44.77
CA GLU A 48 -157.54 130.20 -43.96
C GLU A 48 -157.50 129.53 -42.59
N ARG A 49 -158.63 129.45 -41.89
CA ARG A 49 -158.72 128.74 -40.61
C ARG A 49 -158.36 127.27 -40.75
N ASN A 50 -158.83 126.62 -41.80
CA ASN A 50 -158.51 125.22 -42.12
C ASN A 50 -157.01 125.07 -42.41
N PHE A 51 -156.42 125.97 -43.21
CA PHE A 51 -155.00 126.01 -43.49
C PHE A 51 -154.16 126.14 -42.21
N PHE A 52 -154.47 127.13 -41.35
CA PHE A 52 -153.77 127.31 -40.08
C PHE A 52 -154.00 126.16 -39.10
N GLN A 53 -155.17 125.53 -39.13
CA GLN A 53 -155.45 124.33 -38.33
C GLN A 53 -154.60 123.16 -38.80
N LEU A 54 -154.50 122.94 -40.11
CA LEU A 54 -153.67 121.91 -40.72
C LEU A 54 -152.17 122.15 -40.46
N GLU A 55 -151.69 123.40 -40.55
CA GLU A 55 -150.32 123.78 -40.21
C GLU A 55 -150.02 123.60 -38.71
N ARG A 56 -150.95 123.97 -37.83
CA ARG A 56 -150.80 123.73 -36.38
C ARG A 56 -150.73 122.23 -36.08
N ASP A 57 -151.57 121.43 -36.71
CA ASP A 57 -151.60 119.98 -36.49
C ASP A 57 -150.34 119.30 -37.10
N LYS A 58 -149.82 119.80 -38.23
CA LYS A 58 -148.49 119.43 -38.75
C LYS A 58 -147.37 119.80 -37.78
N LEU A 59 -147.33 121.03 -37.28
CA LEU A 59 -146.31 121.45 -36.31
C LEU A 59 -146.38 120.63 -35.02
N ARG A 60 -147.59 120.30 -34.56
CA ARG A 60 -147.77 119.44 -33.39
C ARG A 60 -147.26 118.03 -33.65
N THR A 61 -147.58 117.41 -34.78
CA THR A 61 -147.07 116.08 -35.14
C THR A 61 -145.56 116.08 -35.30
N PHE A 62 -144.97 117.09 -35.96
CA PHE A 62 -143.51 117.26 -36.02
C PHE A 62 -142.89 117.44 -34.64
N TRP A 63 -143.50 118.23 -33.75
CA TRP A 63 -143.01 118.40 -32.39
C TRP A 63 -143.09 117.11 -31.58
N GLU A 64 -144.19 116.35 -31.69
CA GLU A 64 -144.35 115.05 -31.03
C GLU A 64 -143.32 114.02 -31.56
N ILE A 65 -143.10 113.96 -32.88
CA ILE A 65 -142.09 113.08 -33.51
C ILE A 65 -140.68 113.47 -33.05
N THR A 66 -140.27 114.73 -33.22
CA THR A 66 -138.91 115.19 -32.86
C THR A 66 -138.64 115.07 -31.36
N LYS A 67 -139.67 115.27 -30.51
CA LYS A 67 -139.58 115.01 -29.08
C LYS A 67 -139.36 113.53 -28.80
N ASN A 68 -140.14 112.63 -29.43
CA ASN A 68 -139.96 111.19 -29.26
C ASN A 68 -138.58 110.73 -29.77
N GLU A 69 -138.13 111.22 -30.93
CA GLU A 69 -136.79 110.94 -31.47
C GLU A 69 -135.67 111.41 -30.52
N LEU A 70 -135.82 112.58 -29.90
CA LEU A 70 -134.88 113.07 -28.89
C LEU A 70 -134.90 112.19 -27.63
N GLU A 71 -136.06 111.76 -27.16
CA GLU A 71 -136.20 110.85 -26.02
C GLU A 71 -135.58 109.47 -26.33
N GLU A 72 -135.78 108.94 -27.54
CA GLU A 72 -135.13 107.71 -28.01
C GLU A 72 -133.61 107.87 -28.12
N ALA A 73 -133.11 108.97 -28.67
CA ALA A 73 -131.68 109.24 -28.77
C ALA A 73 -131.03 109.34 -27.39
N ARG A 74 -131.70 110.02 -26.43
CA ARG A 74 -131.26 110.08 -25.03
C ARG A 74 -131.29 108.70 -24.35
N ALA A 75 -132.31 107.88 -24.63
CA ALA A 75 -132.37 106.51 -24.14
C ALA A 75 -131.22 105.64 -24.72
N LYS A 76 -130.94 105.76 -26.02
CA LYS A 76 -129.81 105.08 -26.68
C LYS A 76 -128.47 105.50 -26.09
N LEU A 77 -128.28 106.80 -25.82
CA LEU A 77 -127.05 107.32 -25.22
C LEU A 77 -126.85 106.75 -23.81
N ARG A 78 -127.88 106.78 -22.95
CA ARG A 78 -127.82 106.14 -21.61
C ARG A 78 -127.51 104.64 -21.68
N ASN A 79 -128.10 103.92 -22.64
CA ASN A 79 -127.80 102.50 -22.84
C ASN A 79 -126.34 102.28 -23.28
N LYS A 80 -125.78 103.18 -24.10
CA LYS A 80 -124.38 103.12 -24.51
C LYS A 80 -123.42 103.45 -23.37
N ASP A 81 -123.73 104.45 -22.56
CA ASP A 81 -122.95 104.76 -21.36
C ASP A 81 -122.95 103.57 -20.39
N ARG A 82 -124.11 102.95 -20.16
CA ARG A 82 -124.19 101.73 -19.35
C ARG A 82 -123.39 100.56 -19.94
N GLN A 83 -123.43 100.37 -21.27
CA GLN A 83 -122.61 99.35 -21.93
C GLN A 83 -121.10 99.60 -21.76
N ILE A 84 -120.67 100.87 -21.77
CA ILE A 84 -119.28 101.25 -21.52
C ILE A 84 -118.89 100.97 -20.07
N GLU A 85 -119.74 101.33 -19.11
CA GLU A 85 -119.55 101.02 -17.69
C GLU A 85 -119.41 99.51 -17.46
N GLU A 86 -120.36 98.72 -17.97
CA GLU A 86 -120.35 97.25 -17.84
C GLU A 86 -119.10 96.62 -18.49
N ALA A 87 -118.65 97.15 -19.63
CA ALA A 87 -117.43 96.67 -20.29
C ALA A 87 -116.16 97.05 -19.48
N ALA A 88 -116.14 98.25 -18.89
CA ALA A 88 -115.05 98.70 -18.04
C ALA A 88 -114.95 97.87 -16.75
N GLU A 89 -116.08 97.61 -16.09
CA GLU A 89 -116.17 96.75 -14.89
C GLU A 89 -115.67 95.33 -15.19
N LYS A 90 -116.13 94.71 -16.28
CA LYS A 90 -115.66 93.38 -16.73
C LYS A 90 -114.15 93.36 -16.97
N ASN A 91 -113.62 94.37 -17.67
CA ASN A 91 -112.18 94.47 -17.92
C ASN A 91 -111.38 94.68 -16.62
N GLU A 92 -111.91 95.43 -15.65
CA GLU A 92 -111.27 95.58 -14.34
C GLU A 92 -111.24 94.27 -13.55
N GLU A 93 -112.34 93.49 -13.58
CA GLU A 93 -112.41 92.16 -12.98
C GLU A 93 -111.43 91.17 -13.65
N GLU A 94 -111.39 91.14 -14.97
CA GLU A 94 -110.42 90.33 -15.73
C GLU A 94 -108.99 90.73 -15.40
N LEU A 95 -108.68 92.02 -15.34
CA LEU A 95 -107.35 92.51 -14.97
C LEU A 95 -106.96 92.08 -13.56
N LYS A 96 -107.89 92.12 -12.60
CA LYS A 96 -107.67 91.63 -11.23
C LYS A 96 -107.41 90.12 -11.23
N PHE A 97 -108.20 89.34 -11.97
CA PHE A 97 -108.02 87.90 -12.11
C PHE A 97 -106.66 87.55 -12.73
N TYR A 98 -106.29 88.16 -13.85
CA TYR A 98 -104.99 87.93 -14.49
C TYR A 98 -103.83 88.36 -13.59
N LYS A 99 -103.95 89.48 -12.87
CA LYS A 99 -102.94 89.92 -11.90
C LYS A 99 -102.75 88.90 -10.77
N GLN A 100 -103.84 88.33 -10.26
CA GLN A 100 -103.77 87.27 -9.26
C GLN A 100 -103.15 85.99 -9.84
N LYS A 101 -103.50 85.62 -11.07
CA LYS A 101 -102.93 84.46 -11.78
C LYS A 101 -101.41 84.60 -11.98
N VAL A 102 -100.94 85.78 -12.39
CA VAL A 102 -99.49 86.05 -12.52
C VAL A 102 -98.79 85.96 -11.17
N LYS A 103 -99.36 86.52 -10.10
CA LYS A 103 -98.79 86.42 -8.75
C LYS A 103 -98.69 84.96 -8.28
N HIS A 104 -99.73 84.17 -8.52
CA HIS A 104 -99.72 82.75 -8.16
C HIS A 104 -98.65 81.98 -8.92
N LEU A 105 -98.57 82.16 -10.25
CA LEU A 105 -97.54 81.52 -11.08
C LEU A 105 -96.12 81.92 -10.67
N GLN A 106 -95.89 83.18 -10.31
CA GLN A 106 -94.59 83.64 -9.82
C GLN A 106 -94.23 82.98 -8.49
N TYR A 107 -95.18 82.91 -7.55
CA TYR A 107 -94.98 82.24 -6.26
C TYR A 107 -94.72 80.74 -6.44
N GLU A 108 -95.50 80.07 -7.28
CA GLU A 108 -95.35 78.65 -7.58
C GLU A 108 -93.98 78.38 -8.23
N HIS A 109 -93.59 79.17 -9.23
CA HIS A 109 -92.27 79.03 -9.85
C HIS A 109 -91.13 79.25 -8.85
N GLN A 110 -91.24 80.27 -7.99
CA GLN A 110 -90.24 80.51 -6.94
C GLN A 110 -90.19 79.38 -5.92
N ASN A 111 -91.34 78.82 -5.54
CA ASN A 111 -91.42 77.68 -4.63
C ASN A 111 -90.78 76.45 -5.24
N ASN A 112 -91.18 76.08 -6.47
CA ASN A 112 -90.63 74.94 -7.20
C ASN A 112 -89.12 75.08 -7.41
N LEU A 113 -88.64 76.29 -7.75
CA LEU A 113 -87.19 76.55 -7.88
C LEU A 113 -86.45 76.36 -6.55
N THR A 114 -87.07 76.77 -5.43
CA THR A 114 -86.47 76.62 -4.10
C THR A 114 -86.45 75.16 -3.67
N GLU A 115 -87.53 74.43 -3.94
CA GLU A 115 -87.67 73.00 -3.68
C GLU A 115 -86.65 72.19 -4.50
N CYS A 116 -86.58 72.37 -5.82
CA CYS A 116 -85.60 71.69 -6.65
C CYS A 116 -84.15 71.99 -6.23
N LYS A 117 -83.86 73.21 -5.77
CA LYS A 117 -82.53 73.56 -5.23
C LYS A 117 -82.25 72.83 -3.92
N ALA A 118 -83.23 72.75 -3.02
CA ALA A 118 -83.09 72.04 -1.76
C ALA A 118 -82.89 70.54 -1.99
N GLU A 119 -83.69 69.92 -2.85
CA GLU A 119 -83.56 68.52 -3.25
C GLU A 119 -82.19 68.23 -3.85
N ALA A 120 -81.74 69.05 -4.80
CA ALA A 120 -80.41 68.88 -5.42
C ALA A 120 -79.26 68.97 -4.40
N LEU A 121 -79.36 69.89 -3.42
CA LEU A 121 -78.37 70.00 -2.35
C LEU A 121 -78.37 68.78 -1.42
N VAL A 122 -79.55 68.27 -1.07
CA VAL A 122 -79.69 67.05 -0.26
C VAL A 122 -79.12 65.84 -1.00
N SER A 123 -79.48 65.65 -2.28
CA SER A 123 -78.94 64.55 -3.09
C SER A 123 -77.42 64.63 -3.24
N LEU A 124 -76.87 65.83 -3.47
CA LEU A 124 -75.42 66.02 -3.55
C LEU A 124 -74.74 65.68 -2.22
N LYS A 125 -75.34 66.09 -1.10
CA LYS A 125 -74.81 65.81 0.24
C LYS A 125 -74.85 64.31 0.56
N MET A 126 -75.94 63.62 0.24
CA MET A 126 -76.05 62.17 0.39
C MET A 126 -74.98 61.45 -0.42
N ALA A 127 -74.81 61.79 -1.71
CA ALA A 127 -73.77 61.19 -2.54
C ALA A 127 -72.36 61.45 -1.99
N GLN A 128 -72.09 62.65 -1.46
CA GLN A 128 -70.81 62.97 -0.84
C GLN A 128 -70.58 62.14 0.44
N ASP A 129 -71.60 61.98 1.28
CA ASP A 129 -71.51 61.22 2.53
C ASP A 129 -71.31 59.72 2.22
N ASP A 130 -72.03 59.17 1.24
CA ASP A 130 -71.87 57.79 0.75
C ASP A 130 -70.43 57.54 0.25
N HIS A 131 -69.89 58.45 -0.57
CA HIS A 131 -68.50 58.35 -1.04
C HIS A 131 -67.50 58.42 0.11
N THR A 132 -67.75 59.29 1.10
CA THR A 132 -66.89 59.42 2.28
C THR A 132 -66.91 58.14 3.12
N GLU A 133 -68.06 57.48 3.23
CA GLU A 133 -68.21 56.20 3.92
C GLU A 133 -67.46 55.09 3.19
N GLN A 134 -67.66 54.96 1.87
CA GLN A 134 -66.91 54.01 1.03
C GLN A 134 -65.39 54.20 1.14
N GLU A 135 -64.90 55.44 1.15
CA GLU A 135 -63.47 55.71 1.33
C GLU A 135 -62.97 55.23 2.70
N ARG A 136 -63.74 55.43 3.77
CA ARG A 136 -63.40 54.94 5.11
C ARG A 136 -63.37 53.42 5.17
N GLU A 137 -64.33 52.74 4.55
CA GLU A 137 -64.37 51.28 4.45
C GLU A 137 -63.14 50.74 3.70
N LEU A 138 -62.84 51.28 2.52
CA LEU A 138 -61.65 50.90 1.75
C LEU A 138 -60.34 51.13 2.53
N LEU A 139 -60.24 52.22 3.29
CA LEU A 139 -59.09 52.48 4.15
C LEU A 139 -58.98 51.48 5.31
N ARG A 140 -60.11 51.03 5.86
CA ARG A 140 -60.16 50.00 6.89
C ARG A 140 -59.74 48.65 6.30
N ASP A 141 -60.33 48.23 5.19
CA ASP A 141 -59.99 46.98 4.50
C ASP A 141 -58.51 46.94 4.11
N LYS A 142 -57.96 48.05 3.62
CA LYS A 142 -56.53 48.17 3.32
C LYS A 142 -55.66 47.98 4.56
N ARG A 143 -56.08 48.48 5.73
CA ARG A 143 -55.33 48.29 6.99
C ARG A 143 -55.42 46.84 7.46
N ASP A 144 -56.60 46.24 7.38
CA ASP A 144 -56.87 44.87 7.81
C ASP A 144 -56.12 43.87 6.92
N LEU A 145 -56.15 44.05 5.59
CA LEU A 145 -55.36 43.25 4.64
C LEU A 145 -53.86 43.37 4.91
N LYS A 146 -53.35 44.57 5.21
CA LYS A 146 -51.94 44.76 5.59
C LYS A 146 -51.58 44.09 6.91
N ALA A 147 -52.51 44.02 7.86
CA ALA A 147 -52.30 43.30 9.12
C ALA A 147 -52.25 41.79 8.87
N GLN A 148 -53.21 41.25 8.10
CA GLN A 148 -53.25 39.82 7.73
C GLN A 148 -52.01 39.39 6.95
N MET A 149 -51.54 40.20 5.99
CA MET A 149 -50.31 39.90 5.24
C MET A 149 -49.09 39.81 6.16
N ARG A 150 -48.94 40.76 7.11
CA ARG A 150 -47.85 40.72 8.08
C ARG A 150 -47.93 39.52 9.03
N GLU A 151 -49.14 39.15 9.45
CA GLU A 151 -49.36 37.97 10.28
C GLU A 151 -49.01 36.68 9.53
N GLN A 152 -49.40 36.56 8.26
CA GLN A 152 -49.03 35.43 7.40
C GLN A 152 -47.52 35.37 7.16
N GLU A 153 -46.87 36.50 6.90
CA GLU A 153 -45.41 36.59 6.75
C GLU A 153 -44.69 36.10 8.01
N LEU A 154 -45.15 36.53 9.20
CA LEU A 154 -44.59 36.10 10.48
C LEU A 154 -44.82 34.60 10.72
N SER A 155 -46.04 34.11 10.44
CA SER A 155 -46.38 32.69 10.56
C SER A 155 -45.51 31.81 9.66
N HIS A 156 -45.33 32.20 8.40
CA HIS A 156 -44.43 31.49 7.47
C HIS A 156 -42.98 31.55 7.94
N GLN A 157 -42.52 32.70 8.45
CA GLN A 157 -41.17 32.84 8.99
C GLN A 157 -40.94 31.88 10.17
N ASP A 158 -41.92 31.75 11.07
CA ASP A 158 -41.82 30.87 12.23
C ASP A 158 -41.92 29.38 11.83
N GLN A 159 -42.74 29.03 10.82
CA GLN A 159 -42.74 27.69 10.22
C GLN A 159 -41.36 27.34 9.64
N VAL A 160 -40.74 28.25 8.89
CA VAL A 160 -39.39 28.04 8.33
C VAL A 160 -38.35 27.88 9.43
N LYS A 161 -38.41 28.68 10.50
CA LYS A 161 -37.51 28.52 11.66
C LYS A 161 -37.70 27.16 12.33
N SER A 162 -38.95 26.73 12.52
CA SER A 162 -39.27 25.44 13.13
C SER A 162 -38.74 24.27 12.29
N LEU A 163 -38.96 24.29 10.96
CA LEU A 163 -38.42 23.27 10.05
C LEU A 163 -36.90 23.23 10.05
N LYS A 164 -36.23 24.38 10.08
CA LYS A 164 -34.76 24.45 10.18
C LYS A 164 -34.24 23.87 11.50
N LEU A 165 -34.95 24.12 12.61
CA LEU A 165 -34.59 23.56 13.91
C LEU A 165 -34.73 22.04 13.90
N GLN A 166 -35.87 21.51 13.42
CA GLN A 166 -36.09 20.07 13.26
C GLN A 166 -35.00 19.43 12.40
N GLN A 167 -34.69 20.03 11.25
CA GLN A 167 -33.61 19.53 10.39
C GLN A 167 -32.25 19.53 11.10
N SER A 168 -31.94 20.56 11.88
CA SER A 168 -30.68 20.62 12.64
C SER A 168 -30.60 19.54 13.72
N GLU A 169 -31.73 19.22 14.36
CA GLU A 169 -31.85 18.16 15.34
C GLU A 169 -31.67 16.78 14.70
N GLU A 170 -32.33 16.52 13.57
CA GLU A 170 -32.16 15.28 12.79
C GLU A 170 -30.70 15.08 12.33
N ILE A 171 -30.06 16.13 11.82
CA ILE A 171 -28.64 16.09 11.44
C ILE A 171 -27.76 15.77 12.65
N SER A 172 -28.05 16.38 13.80
CA SER A 172 -27.32 16.11 15.05
C SER A 172 -27.46 14.65 15.46
N ILE A 173 -28.68 14.11 15.46
CA ILE A 173 -28.95 12.70 15.79
C ILE A 173 -28.19 11.77 14.84
N ILE A 174 -28.25 12.02 13.54
CA ILE A 174 -27.57 11.20 12.53
C ILE A 174 -26.05 11.25 12.73
N ARG A 175 -25.48 12.43 13.01
CA ARG A 175 -24.05 12.58 13.31
C ARG A 175 -23.64 11.77 14.53
N THR A 176 -24.37 11.89 15.64
CA THR A 176 -24.10 11.12 16.85
C THR A 176 -24.15 9.61 16.58
N GLN A 177 -25.15 9.13 15.82
CA GLN A 177 -25.24 7.72 15.44
C GLN A 177 -24.05 7.26 14.57
N PHE A 178 -23.56 8.11 13.68
CA PHE A 178 -22.37 7.79 12.87
C PHE A 178 -21.10 7.78 13.72
N GLU A 179 -20.93 8.74 14.63
CA GLU A 179 -19.80 8.78 15.57
C GLU A 179 -19.78 7.55 16.49
N GLU A 180 -20.94 7.11 16.98
CA GLU A 180 -21.05 5.89 17.77
C GLU A 180 -20.64 4.65 16.96
N LYS A 181 -21.16 4.51 15.74
CA LYS A 181 -20.78 3.38 14.85
C LYS A 181 -19.31 3.40 14.48
N GLU A 182 -18.74 4.57 14.26
CA GLU A 182 -17.30 4.73 13.97
C GLU A 182 -16.46 4.27 15.16
N LYS A 183 -16.78 4.75 16.38
CA LYS A 183 -16.11 4.30 17.61
C LYS A 183 -16.25 2.81 17.85
N GLU A 184 -17.43 2.23 17.63
CA GLU A 184 -17.63 0.78 17.75
C GLU A 184 -16.76 0.00 16.76
N LEU A 185 -16.66 0.47 15.52
CA LEU A 185 -15.84 -0.14 14.48
C LEU A 185 -14.35 -0.03 14.82
N GLU A 186 -13.89 1.15 15.23
CA GLU A 186 -12.52 1.43 15.65
C GLU A 186 -12.13 0.52 16.82
N ASN A 187 -12.92 0.51 17.90
CA ASN A 187 -12.69 -0.36 19.06
C ASN A 187 -12.62 -1.84 18.68
N LYS A 188 -13.47 -2.29 17.74
CA LYS A 188 -13.47 -3.68 17.27
C LYS A 188 -12.17 -4.03 16.53
N TYR A 189 -11.65 -3.14 15.70
CA TYR A 189 -10.41 -3.38 14.96
C TYR A 189 -9.16 -3.17 15.82
N GLU A 190 -9.15 -2.19 16.71
CA GLU A 190 -8.12 -1.98 17.73
C GLU A 190 -7.95 -3.25 18.57
N LYS A 191 -9.07 -3.82 19.05
CA LYS A 191 -9.06 -5.09 19.80
C LYS A 191 -8.51 -6.24 18.97
N LYS A 192 -9.00 -6.45 17.75
CA LYS A 192 -8.50 -7.51 16.86
C LYS A 192 -6.99 -7.39 16.59
N PHE A 193 -6.51 -6.16 16.40
CA PHE A 193 -5.10 -5.88 16.19
C PHE A 193 -4.28 -6.17 17.45
N GLY A 194 -4.77 -5.76 18.62
CA GLY A 194 -4.18 -6.07 19.92
C GLY A 194 -4.07 -7.58 20.16
N ASP A 195 -5.16 -8.32 19.92
CA ASP A 195 -5.22 -9.77 20.06
C ASP A 195 -4.19 -10.46 19.13
N LEU A 196 -4.13 -10.05 17.85
CA LEU A 196 -3.18 -10.59 16.88
C LEU A 196 -1.72 -10.31 17.27
N LYS A 197 -1.45 -9.09 17.74
CA LYS A 197 -0.12 -8.70 18.22
C LYS A 197 0.29 -9.52 19.44
N GLN A 198 -0.64 -9.75 20.37
CA GLN A 198 -0.40 -10.61 21.53
C GLN A 198 -0.12 -12.05 21.11
N GLU A 199 -0.90 -12.62 20.18
CA GLU A 199 -0.70 -13.97 19.65
C GLU A 199 0.65 -14.12 18.95
N LEU A 200 1.07 -13.12 18.16
CA LEU A 200 2.38 -13.16 17.49
C LEU A 200 3.52 -13.07 18.51
N ASN A 201 3.37 -12.24 19.54
CA ASN A 201 4.37 -12.11 20.59
C ASN A 201 4.48 -13.39 21.44
N THR A 202 3.36 -14.06 21.73
CA THR A 202 3.40 -15.36 22.44
C THR A 202 4.04 -16.44 21.58
N LYS A 203 3.74 -16.51 20.28
CA LYS A 203 4.44 -17.42 19.34
C LYS A 203 5.94 -17.16 19.31
N HIS A 204 6.35 -15.91 19.15
CA HIS A 204 7.76 -15.54 19.14
C HIS A 204 8.47 -15.93 20.45
N ASN A 205 7.86 -15.63 21.60
CA ASN A 205 8.42 -16.02 22.90
C ASN A 205 8.53 -17.54 23.06
N MET A 206 7.54 -18.28 22.55
CA MET A 206 7.57 -19.74 22.56
C MET A 206 8.68 -20.30 21.68
N GLU A 207 8.83 -19.80 20.45
CA GLU A 207 9.93 -20.18 19.54
C GLU A 207 11.31 -19.87 20.12
N MET A 208 11.44 -18.71 20.78
CA MET A 208 12.66 -18.32 21.49
C MET A 208 12.97 -19.25 22.66
N ALA A 209 11.95 -19.59 23.47
CA ALA A 209 12.11 -20.53 24.59
C ALA A 209 12.51 -21.93 24.10
N GLU A 210 11.88 -22.44 23.03
CA GLU A 210 12.26 -23.72 22.43
C GLU A 210 13.69 -23.71 21.86
N MET A 211 14.11 -22.60 21.25
CA MET A 211 15.48 -22.39 20.78
C MET A 211 16.49 -22.37 21.93
N GLU A 212 16.16 -21.67 23.02
CA GLU A 212 16.98 -21.64 24.24
C GLU A 212 17.09 -23.02 24.88
N GLU A 213 15.99 -23.77 24.97
CA GLU A 213 15.99 -25.13 25.49
C GLU A 213 16.87 -26.05 24.63
N ARG A 214 16.75 -25.99 23.30
CA ARG A 214 17.62 -26.75 22.37
C ARG A 214 19.11 -26.41 22.56
N LYS A 215 19.44 -25.12 22.69
CA LYS A 215 20.83 -24.68 22.94
C LYS A 215 21.32 -25.15 24.31
N ASN A 216 20.51 -25.04 25.35
CA ASN A 216 20.85 -25.50 26.70
C ASN A 216 21.05 -27.02 26.75
N ASN A 217 20.24 -27.79 26.04
CA ASN A 217 20.44 -29.23 25.89
C ASN A 217 21.78 -29.53 25.19
N GLN A 218 22.10 -28.83 24.10
CA GLN A 218 23.39 -29.00 23.42
C GLN A 218 24.59 -28.62 24.31
N ILE A 219 24.49 -27.53 25.08
CA ILE A 219 25.51 -27.14 26.06
C ILE A 219 25.68 -28.23 27.11
N THR A 220 24.58 -28.80 27.60
CA THR A 220 24.59 -29.87 28.61
C THR A 220 25.28 -31.12 28.07
N ASP A 221 24.95 -31.53 26.85
CA ASP A 221 25.56 -32.69 26.19
C ASP A 221 27.06 -32.47 25.92
N LEU A 222 27.44 -31.29 25.44
CA LEU A 222 28.84 -30.94 25.23
C LEU A 222 29.61 -30.92 26.56
N THR A 223 29.01 -30.40 27.63
CA THR A 223 29.60 -30.40 28.97
C THR A 223 29.82 -31.83 29.48
N LYS A 224 28.82 -32.71 29.34
CA LYS A 224 28.95 -34.13 29.69
C LYS A 224 30.03 -34.82 28.85
N HIS A 225 30.11 -34.52 27.55
CA HIS A 225 31.14 -35.09 26.68
C HIS A 225 32.53 -34.62 27.09
N HIS A 226 32.72 -33.32 27.33
CA HIS A 226 33.97 -32.77 27.84
C HIS A 226 34.35 -33.38 29.19
N GLU A 227 33.40 -33.55 30.12
CA GLU A 227 33.66 -34.19 31.41
C GLU A 227 34.09 -35.64 31.25
N LYS A 228 33.47 -36.38 30.33
CA LYS A 228 33.88 -37.75 29.97
C LYS A 228 35.30 -37.78 29.41
N VAL A 229 35.62 -36.98 28.40
CA VAL A 229 36.95 -36.93 27.78
C VAL A 229 38.00 -36.47 28.79
N PHE A 230 37.68 -35.49 29.63
CA PHE A 230 38.57 -35.03 30.69
C PHE A 230 38.86 -36.16 31.68
N ASN A 231 37.85 -36.93 32.09
CA ASN A 231 38.04 -38.08 32.97
C ASN A 231 38.86 -39.20 32.29
N GLU A 232 38.62 -39.48 31.01
CA GLU A 232 39.44 -40.43 30.22
C GLU A 232 40.90 -39.98 30.13
N MET A 233 41.15 -38.70 29.86
CA MET A 233 42.50 -38.12 29.80
C MET A 233 43.18 -38.14 31.17
N LYS A 234 42.44 -37.80 32.23
CA LYS A 234 42.92 -37.91 33.62
C LYS A 234 43.30 -39.34 33.96
N ASN A 235 42.50 -40.32 33.57
CA ASN A 235 42.79 -41.74 33.77
C ASN A 235 44.03 -42.17 32.96
N TYR A 236 44.14 -41.76 31.70
CA TYR A 236 45.31 -42.05 30.86
C TYR A 236 46.62 -41.52 31.48
N TYR A 237 46.64 -40.27 31.97
CA TYR A 237 47.82 -39.74 32.65
C TYR A 237 48.07 -40.39 34.02
N ASN A 238 47.02 -40.74 34.76
CA ASN A 238 47.16 -41.55 35.98
C ASN A 238 47.79 -42.93 35.68
N ASP A 239 47.38 -43.58 34.59
CA ASP A 239 47.94 -44.87 34.18
C ASP A 239 49.39 -44.74 33.72
N ILE A 240 49.72 -43.70 32.93
CA ILE A 240 51.11 -43.40 32.56
C ILE A 240 51.95 -43.10 33.79
N THR A 241 51.45 -42.30 34.74
CA THR A 241 52.22 -41.98 35.96
C THR A 241 52.42 -43.21 36.82
N LEU A 242 51.41 -44.07 36.98
CA LEU A 242 51.54 -45.36 37.67
C LEU A 242 52.54 -46.27 36.96
N ASN A 243 52.46 -46.38 35.62
CA ASN A 243 53.37 -47.20 34.83
C ASN A 243 54.80 -46.67 34.87
N ASN A 244 54.99 -45.35 34.76
CA ASN A 244 56.29 -44.69 34.92
C ASN A 244 56.84 -44.90 36.33
N LEU A 245 56.00 -44.84 37.37
CA LEU A 245 56.41 -45.12 38.75
C LEU A 245 56.84 -46.59 38.92
N ALA A 246 56.11 -47.52 38.32
CA ALA A 246 56.45 -48.94 38.29
C ALA A 246 57.76 -49.19 37.51
N LEU A 247 57.95 -48.52 36.37
CA LEU A 247 59.16 -48.59 35.56
C LEU A 247 60.36 -47.98 36.31
N ILE A 248 60.20 -46.83 36.96
CA ILE A 248 61.24 -46.22 37.82
C ILE A 248 61.61 -47.17 38.96
N SER A 249 60.62 -47.80 39.60
CA SER A 249 60.87 -48.79 40.67
C SER A 249 61.63 -50.02 40.15
N SER A 250 61.25 -50.52 38.98
CA SER A 250 61.95 -51.61 38.27
C SER A 250 63.38 -51.24 37.87
N LEU A 251 63.59 -50.05 37.30
CA LEU A 251 64.90 -49.52 36.94
C LEU A 251 65.78 -49.28 38.17
N LYS A 252 65.21 -48.83 39.29
CA LYS A 252 65.93 -48.70 40.56
C LYS A 252 66.37 -50.05 41.10
N ASN A 253 65.51 -51.08 41.02
CA ASN A 253 65.84 -52.45 41.40
C ASN A 253 66.92 -53.08 40.50
N THR A 254 66.82 -52.90 39.19
CA THR A 254 67.83 -53.40 38.23
C THR A 254 69.16 -52.65 38.38
N LYS A 255 69.15 -51.34 38.64
CA LYS A 255 70.36 -50.57 38.96
C LYS A 255 71.03 -51.05 40.26
N ALA A 256 70.25 -51.38 41.28
CA ALA A 256 70.79 -51.96 42.52
C ALA A 256 71.43 -53.34 42.26
N LYS A 257 70.76 -54.21 41.49
CA LYS A 257 71.33 -55.50 41.07
C LYS A 257 72.59 -55.34 40.19
N LEU A 258 72.62 -54.35 39.31
CA LEU A 258 73.78 -54.04 38.48
C LEU A 258 74.97 -53.55 39.31
N ALA A 259 74.74 -52.77 40.37
CA ALA A 259 75.79 -52.34 41.28
C ALA A 259 76.42 -53.53 42.02
N VAL A 260 75.59 -54.46 42.49
CA VAL A 260 76.06 -55.70 43.15
C VAL A 260 76.84 -56.59 42.18
N THR A 261 76.32 -56.84 40.98
CA THR A 261 77.01 -57.67 39.97
C THR A 261 78.28 -57.02 39.42
N LYS A 262 78.37 -55.68 39.36
CA LYS A 262 79.63 -54.97 39.06
C LYS A 262 80.66 -55.16 40.16
N GLN A 263 80.26 -55.10 41.43
CA GLN A 263 81.15 -55.38 42.55
C GLN A 263 81.70 -56.82 42.47
N GLU A 264 80.84 -57.80 42.20
CA GLU A 264 81.23 -59.20 42.00
C GLU A 264 82.18 -59.40 40.81
N LEU A 265 81.97 -58.66 39.71
CA LEU A 265 82.85 -58.69 38.53
C LEU A 265 84.25 -58.15 38.87
N ASP A 266 84.33 -57.05 39.62
CA ASP A 266 85.61 -56.47 40.01
C ASP A 266 86.35 -57.36 41.01
N ASP A 267 85.65 -58.01 41.94
CA ASP A 267 86.23 -59.01 42.86
C ASP A 267 86.77 -60.24 42.09
N LEU A 268 86.02 -60.73 41.10
CA LEU A 268 86.45 -61.82 40.22
C LEU A 268 87.65 -61.44 39.34
N ARG A 269 87.71 -60.19 38.85
CA ARG A 269 88.87 -59.67 38.11
C ARG A 269 90.12 -59.63 38.98
N TRP A 270 90.02 -59.10 40.20
CA TRP A 270 91.12 -59.12 41.16
C TRP A 270 91.60 -60.54 41.47
N ALA A 271 90.67 -61.49 41.62
CA ALA A 271 91.03 -62.89 41.82
C ALA A 271 91.71 -63.51 40.59
N ASN A 272 91.27 -63.16 39.38
CA ASN A 272 91.86 -63.65 38.13
C ASN A 272 93.27 -63.11 37.90
N ASP A 273 93.51 -61.81 38.09
CA ASP A 273 94.83 -61.20 37.98
C ASP A 273 95.83 -61.83 38.98
N ALA A 274 95.37 -62.12 40.21
CA ALA A 274 96.19 -62.80 41.22
C ALA A 274 96.51 -64.26 40.84
N LEU A 275 95.60 -64.95 40.15
CA LEU A 275 95.81 -66.30 39.64
C LEU A 275 96.75 -66.33 38.44
N GLU A 276 96.63 -65.38 37.50
CA GLU A 276 97.54 -65.24 36.36
C GLU A 276 98.98 -65.01 36.81
N LEU A 277 99.20 -64.12 37.79
CA LEU A 277 100.53 -63.86 38.37
C LEU A 277 101.14 -65.09 39.05
N ARG A 278 100.31 -65.95 39.68
CA ARG A 278 100.76 -67.23 40.24
C ARG A 278 101.08 -68.26 39.17
N PHE A 279 100.30 -68.27 38.10
CA PHE A 279 100.48 -69.18 36.97
C PHE A 279 101.79 -68.88 36.22
N GLU A 280 102.09 -67.61 35.93
CA GLU A 280 103.37 -67.22 35.31
C GLU A 280 104.58 -67.67 36.12
N LYS A 281 104.52 -67.53 37.45
CA LYS A 281 105.62 -67.94 38.34
C LYS A 281 105.84 -69.45 38.33
N LEU A 282 104.75 -70.24 38.38
CA LEU A 282 104.80 -71.70 38.29
C LEU A 282 105.28 -72.18 36.91
N GLN A 283 104.89 -71.50 35.84
CA GLN A 283 105.34 -71.80 34.48
C GLN A 283 106.86 -71.59 34.35
N ALA A 284 107.40 -70.50 34.90
CA ALA A 284 108.84 -70.23 34.91
C ALA A 284 109.64 -71.27 35.71
N GLU A 285 109.11 -71.73 36.85
CA GLU A 285 109.73 -72.79 37.66
C GLU A 285 109.73 -74.14 36.93
N LYS A 286 108.64 -74.48 36.23
CA LYS A 286 108.55 -75.68 35.38
C LYS A 286 109.56 -75.65 34.23
N ASP A 287 109.69 -74.53 33.53
CA ASP A 287 110.57 -74.41 32.37
C ASP A 287 112.05 -74.49 32.77
N GLU A 288 112.44 -73.90 33.91
CA GLU A 288 113.80 -74.03 34.44
C GLU A 288 114.12 -75.47 34.88
N LEU A 289 113.14 -76.19 35.47
CA LEU A 289 113.31 -77.59 35.83
C LEU A 289 113.43 -78.50 34.59
N SER A 290 112.64 -78.24 33.56
CA SER A 290 112.70 -78.96 32.28
C SER A 290 114.04 -78.75 31.58
N ARG A 291 114.57 -77.52 31.61
CA ARG A 291 115.89 -77.18 31.06
C ARG A 291 117.02 -77.92 31.77
N ARG A 292 116.98 -78.04 33.10
CA ARG A 292 117.96 -78.82 33.88
C ARG A 292 117.89 -80.32 33.57
N PHE A 293 116.69 -80.86 33.42
CA PHE A 293 116.48 -82.27 33.10
C PHE A 293 117.05 -82.63 31.71
N VAL A 294 116.81 -81.79 30.70
CA VAL A 294 117.34 -81.98 29.33
C VAL A 294 118.87 -81.93 29.31
N ASN A 295 119.49 -80.97 30.02
CA ASN A 295 120.95 -80.86 30.08
C ASN A 295 121.59 -82.10 30.76
N ALA A 296 121.01 -82.60 31.85
CA ALA A 296 121.53 -83.78 32.55
C ALA A 296 121.46 -85.05 31.67
N ILE A 297 120.40 -85.23 30.89
CA ILE A 297 120.26 -86.37 29.96
C ILE A 297 121.30 -86.32 28.84
N LEU A 298 121.51 -85.16 28.23
CA LEU A 298 122.48 -84.98 27.15
C LEU A 298 123.91 -85.28 27.61
N GLU A 299 124.26 -84.89 28.84
CA GLU A 299 125.59 -85.13 29.41
C GLU A 299 125.84 -86.63 29.67
N VAL A 300 124.82 -87.36 30.14
CA VAL A 300 124.88 -88.83 30.33
C VAL A 300 124.98 -89.56 28.98
N GLN A 301 124.22 -89.14 27.97
CA GLN A 301 124.26 -89.71 26.62
C GLN A 301 125.62 -89.49 25.93
N GLN A 302 126.22 -88.31 26.07
CA GLN A 302 127.51 -88.00 25.44
C GLN A 302 128.64 -88.84 26.05
N LYS A 303 128.66 -89.02 27.39
CA LYS A 303 129.65 -89.86 28.08
C LYS A 303 129.50 -91.35 27.78
N THR A 304 128.28 -91.86 27.64
CA THR A 304 128.05 -93.27 27.24
C THR A 304 128.35 -93.51 25.76
N GLY A 305 128.00 -92.57 24.88
CA GLY A 305 128.29 -92.65 23.44
C GLY A 305 129.79 -92.71 23.12
N GLN A 306 130.61 -91.87 23.77
CA GLN A 306 132.07 -91.89 23.60
C GLN A 306 132.70 -93.22 24.07
N LYS A 307 132.17 -93.80 25.16
CA LYS A 307 132.66 -95.08 25.72
C LYS A 307 132.30 -96.27 24.81
N ASN A 308 131.13 -96.23 24.17
CA ASN A 308 130.69 -97.26 23.23
C ASN A 308 131.53 -97.26 21.94
N ILE A 309 131.83 -96.09 21.38
CA ILE A 309 132.68 -95.96 20.18
C ILE A 309 134.09 -96.49 20.45
N LEU A 310 134.64 -96.25 21.65
CA LEU A 310 135.97 -96.72 22.03
C LEU A 310 136.03 -98.25 22.16
N LEU A 311 134.99 -98.86 22.75
CA LEU A 311 134.85 -100.31 22.84
C LEU A 311 134.66 -100.95 21.45
N GLN A 312 133.89 -100.31 20.58
CA GLN A 312 133.67 -100.78 19.21
C GLN A 312 134.95 -100.74 18.36
N LYS A 313 135.78 -99.69 18.51
CA LYS A 313 137.12 -99.64 17.87
C LYS A 313 138.07 -100.72 18.39
N ARG A 314 137.98 -101.08 19.68
CA ARG A 314 138.80 -102.15 20.29
C ARG A 314 138.40 -103.54 19.78
N VAL A 315 137.11 -103.77 19.59
CA VAL A 315 136.59 -105.02 18.98
C VAL A 315 137.01 -105.12 17.52
N GLN A 316 136.97 -104.01 16.77
CA GLN A 316 137.43 -103.98 15.37
C GLN A 316 138.92 -104.34 15.25
N THR A 317 139.79 -103.77 16.10
CA THR A 317 141.23 -104.07 16.02
C THR A 317 141.56 -105.53 16.37
N LEU A 318 140.78 -106.16 17.26
CA LEU A 318 140.93 -107.58 17.56
C LEU A 318 140.42 -108.48 16.41
N SER A 319 139.47 -108.00 15.61
CA SER A 319 139.00 -108.66 14.38
C SER A 319 140.04 -108.57 13.26
N ASP A 320 140.64 -107.41 13.04
CA ASP A 320 141.63 -107.20 11.96
C ASP A 320 142.90 -108.07 12.15
N VAL A 321 143.32 -108.32 13.39
CA VAL A 321 144.45 -109.22 13.68
C VAL A 321 144.10 -110.69 13.45
N ALA A 322 142.82 -111.07 13.61
CA ALA A 322 142.36 -112.41 13.25
C ALA A 322 142.34 -112.60 11.72
N GLU A 323 141.96 -111.58 10.95
CA GLU A 323 142.02 -111.62 9.48
C GLU A 323 143.47 -111.72 8.95
N TYR A 324 144.47 -111.20 9.68
CA TYR A 324 145.88 -111.38 9.33
C TYR A 324 146.37 -112.84 9.47
N ARG A 325 145.69 -113.67 10.28
CA ARG A 325 145.95 -115.12 10.29
C ARG A 325 145.45 -115.81 9.02
N ASP A 326 144.40 -115.30 8.37
CA ASP A 326 143.74 -116.02 7.27
C ASP A 326 144.38 -115.77 5.90
N VAL A 327 145.09 -114.65 5.71
CA VAL A 327 145.83 -114.37 4.45
C VAL A 327 147.05 -115.27 4.26
N ILE A 328 147.82 -115.58 5.32
CA ILE A 328 149.03 -116.42 5.19
C ILE A 328 148.69 -117.90 4.98
N ILE A 329 147.51 -118.34 5.40
CA ILE A 329 146.98 -119.68 5.07
C ILE A 329 146.49 -119.74 3.61
N GLY A 330 146.23 -118.61 2.96
CA GLY A 330 145.81 -118.51 1.55
C GLY A 330 146.89 -118.87 0.51
N GLU A 331 148.17 -118.93 0.89
CA GLU A 331 149.28 -119.41 0.02
C GLU A 331 149.60 -120.91 0.17
N LEU A 332 148.77 -121.69 0.90
CA LEU A 332 148.60 -123.09 0.51
C LEU A 332 148.26 -123.13 -0.98
N ARG A 333 149.10 -123.84 -1.76
CA ARG A 333 148.83 -124.37 -3.12
C ARG A 333 149.48 -123.59 -4.28
N ALA A 334 150.77 -123.85 -4.46
CA ALA A 334 151.29 -124.28 -5.77
C ALA A 334 152.38 -125.34 -5.51
N SER A 335 151.92 -126.53 -5.14
CA SER A 335 152.70 -127.76 -5.30
C SER A 335 153.11 -127.89 -6.77
N VAL A 336 154.41 -128.07 -7.01
CA VAL A 336 155.03 -128.40 -8.30
C VAL A 336 155.00 -127.23 -9.29
N ASP A 337 156.10 -126.47 -9.27
CA ASP A 337 156.54 -125.37 -10.16
C ASP A 337 155.46 -124.50 -10.88
N GLY A 338 155.01 -123.40 -10.24
CA GLY A 338 154.45 -122.18 -10.87
C GLY A 338 152.94 -122.04 -11.32
N ALA A 339 152.25 -120.95 -10.86
CA ALA A 339 151.14 -120.04 -11.40
C ALA A 339 149.58 -120.34 -11.64
N GLN A 340 148.65 -119.43 -11.13
CA GLN A 340 147.31 -118.77 -11.57
C GLN A 340 145.78 -119.31 -11.60
N VAL A 341 144.75 -118.50 -11.05
CA VAL A 341 143.29 -118.08 -11.41
C VAL A 341 141.88 -118.82 -11.11
N ARG A 342 140.83 -118.09 -10.54
CA ARG A 342 139.33 -117.83 -10.88
C ARG A 342 138.07 -118.00 -9.92
N SER A 343 136.94 -117.30 -10.25
CA SER A 343 135.70 -116.82 -9.50
C SER A 343 134.35 -116.70 -10.33
N ASN A 344 133.11 -116.58 -9.72
CA ASN A 344 131.87 -115.78 -10.13
C ASN A 344 130.44 -116.28 -9.67
N GLN A 345 129.60 -115.52 -8.90
CA GLN A 345 128.09 -115.62 -8.90
C GLN A 345 127.23 -114.63 -8.02
N LYS A 346 127.76 -113.82 -7.08
CA LYS A 346 126.93 -113.15 -6.02
C LYS A 346 126.40 -111.73 -6.31
N LEU A 347 126.70 -111.14 -7.47
CA LEU A 347 126.56 -109.68 -7.71
C LEU A 347 125.20 -109.20 -8.25
N GLU A 348 124.35 -110.05 -8.83
CA GLU A 348 123.13 -109.58 -9.55
C GLU A 348 121.93 -109.17 -8.66
N LYS A 349 121.77 -109.70 -7.44
CA LYS A 349 120.52 -109.51 -6.67
C LYS A 349 120.30 -108.13 -6.05
N ILE A 350 121.34 -107.30 -5.92
CA ILE A 350 121.27 -106.03 -5.17
C ILE A 350 120.71 -104.86 -6.02
N LEU A 351 120.78 -104.94 -7.36
CA LEU A 351 120.38 -103.85 -8.25
C LEU A 351 118.85 -103.69 -8.43
N ALA A 352 118.06 -104.75 -8.32
CA ALA A 352 116.63 -104.71 -8.65
C ALA A 352 115.74 -103.91 -7.66
N LYS A 353 116.12 -103.80 -6.39
CA LYS A 353 115.26 -103.19 -5.33
C LYS A 353 115.20 -101.66 -5.34
N LYS A 354 116.17 -100.98 -5.95
CA LYS A 354 116.25 -99.50 -5.91
C LYS A 354 115.43 -98.81 -7.01
N ASN A 355 115.03 -99.52 -8.07
CA ASN A 355 114.33 -98.92 -9.21
C ASN A 355 112.81 -98.74 -9.03
N THR A 356 112.17 -99.45 -8.10
CA THR A 356 110.70 -99.38 -7.92
C THR A 356 110.23 -98.11 -7.22
N VAL A 357 111.00 -97.60 -6.25
CA VAL A 357 110.61 -96.44 -5.41
C VAL A 357 110.58 -95.12 -6.21
N ILE A 358 111.33 -95.03 -7.31
CA ILE A 358 111.40 -93.82 -8.15
C ILE A 358 110.13 -93.65 -9.00
N HIS A 359 109.45 -94.74 -9.34
CA HIS A 359 108.31 -94.71 -10.27
C HIS A 359 107.04 -94.12 -9.63
N ASP A 360 106.81 -94.39 -8.34
CA ASP A 360 105.57 -93.99 -7.65
C ASP A 360 105.49 -92.48 -7.40
N LEU A 361 106.62 -91.81 -7.12
CA LEU A 361 106.65 -90.37 -6.89
C LEU A 361 106.46 -89.54 -8.17
N GLN A 362 106.76 -90.11 -9.34
CA GLN A 362 106.55 -89.45 -10.63
C GLN A 362 105.06 -89.42 -11.04
N TYR A 363 104.26 -90.38 -10.57
CA TYR A 363 102.84 -90.49 -10.93
C TYR A 363 101.95 -89.44 -10.23
N GLU A 364 102.22 -89.12 -8.96
CA GLU A 364 101.44 -88.13 -8.20
C GLU A 364 101.63 -86.69 -8.70
N LEU A 365 102.85 -86.33 -9.13
CA LEU A 365 103.14 -85.01 -9.68
C LEU A 365 102.36 -84.74 -10.98
N ALA A 366 102.26 -85.75 -11.86
CA ALA A 366 101.52 -85.64 -13.11
C ALA A 366 100.01 -85.45 -12.88
N ARG A 367 99.45 -86.05 -11.83
CA ARG A 367 98.01 -85.94 -11.50
C ARG A 367 97.62 -84.52 -11.11
N VAL A 368 98.44 -83.84 -10.32
CA VAL A 368 98.15 -82.49 -9.80
C VAL A 368 98.31 -81.42 -10.88
N CYS A 369 99.34 -81.53 -11.74
CA CYS A 369 99.52 -80.60 -12.86
C CYS A 369 98.35 -80.65 -13.86
N LYS A 370 97.80 -81.84 -14.14
CA LYS A 370 96.65 -81.98 -15.04
C LYS A 370 95.38 -81.28 -14.51
N ALA A 371 95.09 -81.45 -13.23
CA ALA A 371 93.91 -80.83 -12.61
C ALA A 371 93.95 -79.30 -12.65
N HIS A 372 95.16 -78.72 -12.59
CA HIS A 372 95.37 -77.28 -12.70
C HIS A 372 95.08 -76.75 -14.11
N ASP A 373 95.57 -77.43 -15.15
CA ASP A 373 95.42 -76.96 -16.54
C ASP A 373 93.98 -77.08 -17.05
N ASP A 374 93.27 -78.15 -16.68
CA ASP A 374 91.84 -78.33 -17.03
C ASP A 374 90.96 -77.22 -16.42
N LEU A 375 91.35 -76.72 -15.24
CA LEU A 375 90.64 -75.65 -14.54
C LEU A 375 90.89 -74.28 -15.18
N LEU A 376 92.08 -74.06 -15.72
CA LEU A 376 92.40 -72.85 -16.50
C LEU A 376 91.62 -72.81 -17.83
N ASP A 377 91.55 -73.92 -18.54
CA ASP A 377 90.84 -73.99 -19.83
C ASP A 377 89.33 -73.77 -19.67
N THR A 378 88.73 -74.28 -18.58
CA THR A 378 87.31 -74.05 -18.27
C THR A 378 87.02 -72.59 -17.90
N TYR A 379 87.91 -71.93 -17.16
CA TYR A 379 87.80 -70.50 -16.89
C TYR A 379 87.91 -69.65 -18.16
N GLU A 380 88.86 -69.94 -19.03
CA GLU A 380 89.04 -69.22 -20.31
C GLU A 380 87.82 -69.33 -21.22
N ALA A 381 87.22 -70.52 -21.32
CA ALA A 381 86.00 -70.73 -22.11
C ALA A 381 84.79 -69.94 -21.54
N LYS A 382 84.69 -69.85 -20.21
CA LYS A 382 83.65 -69.08 -19.53
C LYS A 382 83.79 -67.58 -19.77
N LEU A 383 85.00 -67.03 -19.77
CA LEU A 383 85.27 -65.61 -20.02
C LEU A 383 84.90 -65.19 -21.45
N GLN A 384 85.22 -66.02 -22.45
CA GLN A 384 84.78 -65.79 -23.83
C GLN A 384 83.25 -65.81 -23.97
N GLN A 385 82.56 -66.66 -23.21
CA GLN A 385 81.10 -66.76 -23.24
C GLN A 385 80.39 -65.48 -22.75
N TYR A 386 81.04 -64.69 -21.89
CA TYR A 386 80.54 -63.40 -21.41
C TYR A 386 81.04 -62.20 -22.24
N GLY A 387 81.74 -62.44 -23.35
CA GLY A 387 82.20 -61.39 -24.26
C GLY A 387 83.43 -60.61 -23.79
N ILE A 388 84.18 -61.13 -22.81
CA ILE A 388 85.42 -60.51 -22.31
C ILE A 388 86.62 -61.11 -23.08
N PRO A 389 87.35 -60.32 -23.90
CA PRO A 389 88.56 -60.77 -24.58
C PRO A 389 89.67 -61.11 -23.58
N LYS A 390 90.45 -62.16 -23.86
CA LYS A 390 91.55 -62.64 -22.99
C LYS A 390 92.58 -61.55 -22.66
N ASP A 391 92.74 -60.58 -23.55
CA ASP A 391 93.72 -59.49 -23.43
C ASP A 391 93.34 -58.45 -22.35
N GLU A 392 92.11 -58.50 -21.81
CA GLU A 392 91.61 -57.55 -20.79
C GLU A 392 91.87 -57.99 -19.33
N LEU A 393 92.40 -59.20 -19.06
CA LEU A 393 92.63 -59.70 -17.69
C LEU A 393 93.91 -59.18 -17.00
N GLY A 394 94.88 -58.65 -17.74
CA GLY A 394 96.09 -58.02 -17.18
C GLY A 394 97.15 -58.96 -16.59
N PHE A 395 96.97 -60.28 -16.59
CA PHE A 395 98.00 -61.27 -16.21
C PHE A 395 97.88 -62.57 -17.01
N VAL A 396 98.99 -63.30 -17.17
CA VAL A 396 99.05 -64.59 -17.87
C VAL A 396 99.18 -65.71 -16.84
N PRO A 397 98.24 -66.67 -16.76
CA PRO A 397 98.34 -67.80 -15.84
C PRO A 397 99.55 -68.69 -16.14
N LEU A 398 100.31 -69.06 -15.11
CA LEU A 398 101.52 -69.88 -15.22
C LEU A 398 101.16 -71.38 -15.32
N ARG A 399 101.41 -72.03 -16.47
CA ARG A 399 101.23 -73.49 -16.63
C ARG A 399 102.56 -74.21 -16.33
N ILE A 400 102.58 -75.06 -15.31
CA ILE A 400 103.79 -75.77 -14.86
C ILE A 400 103.89 -77.11 -15.61
N LEU A 401 104.94 -77.28 -16.43
CA LEU A 401 105.30 -78.55 -17.07
C LEU A 401 106.37 -79.28 -16.24
N PRO A 402 106.08 -80.46 -15.65
CA PRO A 402 107.10 -81.32 -15.07
C PRO A 402 108.06 -81.84 -16.15
N GLU A 403 109.37 -81.76 -15.89
CA GLU A 403 110.50 -82.04 -16.81
C GLU A 403 110.59 -83.47 -17.41
N SER A 404 109.58 -84.33 -17.26
CA SER A 404 109.66 -85.72 -17.73
C SER A 404 108.47 -86.27 -18.51
N GLN A 405 107.47 -85.47 -18.88
CA GLN A 405 106.39 -85.95 -19.76
C GLN A 405 106.03 -84.95 -20.86
N GLY A 406 106.37 -85.30 -22.10
CA GLY A 406 106.11 -84.51 -23.30
C GLY A 406 104.65 -84.60 -23.75
N GLY A 407 103.91 -83.50 -23.56
CA GLY A 407 102.64 -83.24 -24.23
C GLY A 407 101.44 -83.00 -23.30
N LEU A 408 100.61 -82.01 -23.66
CA LEU A 408 99.34 -81.68 -23.01
C LEU A 408 98.41 -82.90 -22.95
N ALA A 409 98.09 -83.36 -21.74
CA ALA A 409 97.27 -84.54 -21.47
C ALA A 409 95.78 -84.28 -21.74
N LYS A 410 95.36 -84.39 -23.01
CA LYS A 410 93.95 -84.27 -23.42
C LYS A 410 93.14 -85.53 -23.04
N GLY A 411 92.32 -85.45 -22.01
CA GLY A 411 91.33 -86.49 -21.68
C GLY A 411 90.22 -85.94 -20.78
N PRO A 412 88.96 -86.36 -20.95
CA PRO A 412 87.77 -85.64 -20.46
C PRO A 412 87.68 -85.59 -18.94
N ALA A 413 87.33 -84.40 -18.41
CA ALA A 413 87.16 -84.13 -17.00
C ALA A 413 85.86 -84.74 -16.46
N GLY A 414 85.97 -85.63 -15.48
CA GLY A 414 84.82 -86.22 -14.82
C GLY A 414 85.20 -86.80 -13.45
N LEU A 415 84.66 -86.17 -12.40
CA LEU A 415 84.42 -86.68 -11.05
C LEU A 415 85.17 -87.93 -10.61
N VAL A 416 86.02 -87.82 -9.58
CA VAL A 416 86.21 -88.93 -8.63
C VAL A 416 86.37 -88.41 -7.21
N THR A 417 85.25 -88.39 -6.47
CA THR A 417 85.22 -88.74 -5.06
C THR A 417 85.66 -90.20 -4.89
N LYS A 418 86.38 -90.52 -3.80
CA LYS A 418 86.32 -91.81 -3.06
C LYS A 418 87.27 -91.71 -1.85
N ASN A 419 86.79 -91.82 -0.60
CA ASN A 419 86.33 -93.06 0.05
C ASN A 419 87.28 -94.23 -0.16
N ARG A 420 88.30 -94.34 0.70
CA ARG A 420 88.43 -95.45 1.65
C ARG A 420 89.43 -95.10 2.75
#